data_AF-A0A8H7I695-F1
#
_entry.id   AF-A0A8H7I695-F1
#
_cell.length_a   1.000
_cell.length_b   1.000
_cell.length_c   1.000
_cell.angle_alpha   90.00
_cell.angle_beta   90.00
_cell.angle_gamma   90.00
#
_symmetry.space_group_name_H-M   'P 1'
#
loop_
_entity.id
_entity.type
_entity.pdbx_description
1 polymer ?
#
loop_
_entity_poly.entity_id
_entity_poly.type
_entity_poly.pdbx_seq_one_letter_code
_entity_poly.pdbx_strand_id
1 'polypeptide(L)'
;MAVPRLVARSLIQRRLTYALPIRQITTPPPPPPPNPTSTDEPLKPKSLPSLDISPIEAPPPPNTPSDKSSGERTGARSAKDSLSSIEKKRQTFARWTIAFGLAGIIGGAIYMGREWESEEEKKAIGGGEDLSLFGRSKARITDVFNYFNKPAWTELLPPPLPPPHQRPYTLVISLDDLLVTSTWDRQHGWRTAKRPGVDYFLGYLSQFYEIVLFTTQAAYTAIPVVEKLDPFGAFILYKLFREATRTTKDGLVKDLNYLNRDLSKVIAIDTDKSKYAENPDNAIVIPKWRADGSSGDPAGLVGLIPFLESIAIHSPPDVRPILKAYQDKDIAKAYAAVEAEQKRKVVEEWEKKRKSGGGSGNMAIGGLFGFGGAKKQHPADQPPLTYLEQRRKEKMMEEDRERQMKEMGGSLLGWMGMAPPKDPKEQEKKA
;
A
#
# COMPACT_ATOMS: atom_id res chain seq x y z
N MET A 1 35.48 -60.03 4.59
CA MET A 1 34.56 -60.03 5.75
C MET A 1 33.68 -58.80 5.59
N ALA A 2 32.53 -58.94 4.92
CA ALA A 2 31.22 -59.30 5.48
C ALA A 2 30.43 -58.04 5.90
N VAL A 3 29.45 -57.71 5.05
CA VAL A 3 28.39 -56.70 5.17
C VAL A 3 27.37 -57.13 6.24
N PRO A 4 26.69 -56.19 6.90
CA PRO A 4 25.22 -56.16 6.87
C PRO A 4 24.73 -54.69 6.67
N ARG A 5 23.93 -54.29 5.68
CA ARG A 5 22.58 -54.63 5.19
C ARG A 5 21.44 -54.52 6.23
N LEU A 6 20.52 -53.59 5.91
CA LEU A 6 19.12 -53.43 6.33
C LEU A 6 18.94 -52.84 7.74
N VAL A 7 18.15 -51.78 7.94
CA VAL A 7 16.71 -51.70 7.63
C VAL A 7 16.30 -50.26 7.29
N ALA A 8 15.78 -50.07 6.07
CA ALA A 8 14.92 -48.94 5.73
C ALA A 8 13.51 -49.25 6.25
N ARG A 9 12.95 -48.37 7.10
CA ARG A 9 11.54 -48.38 7.44
C ARG A 9 10.90 -47.07 7.00
N SER A 10 9.91 -47.24 6.14
CA SER A 10 8.98 -46.28 5.57
C SER A 10 8.37 -45.34 6.62
N LEU A 11 8.58 -44.04 6.47
CA LEU A 11 7.70 -43.03 7.06
C LEU A 11 6.64 -42.67 6.04
N ILE A 12 5.54 -43.43 6.12
CA ILE A 12 4.28 -43.17 5.44
C ILE A 12 3.78 -41.79 5.87
N GLN A 13 3.46 -40.97 4.87
CA GLN A 13 2.78 -39.69 4.97
C GLN A 13 1.58 -39.75 5.93
N ARG A 14 1.66 -39.07 7.07
CA ARG A 14 0.47 -38.60 7.77
C ARG A 14 0.06 -37.25 7.18
N ARG A 15 -0.78 -37.29 6.15
CA ARG A 15 -1.62 -36.13 5.77
C ARG A 15 -2.57 -35.86 6.95
N LEU A 16 -2.31 -34.79 7.69
CA LEU A 16 -3.33 -34.21 8.57
C LEU A 16 -4.34 -33.46 7.69
N THR A 17 -5.44 -34.13 7.35
CA THR A 17 -6.65 -33.48 6.86
C THR A 17 -7.36 -32.85 8.06
N TYR A 18 -7.14 -31.56 8.28
CA TYR A 18 -8.02 -30.75 9.13
C TYR A 18 -9.28 -30.40 8.32
N ALA A 19 -10.23 -31.32 8.26
CA ALA A 19 -11.59 -31.01 7.86
C ALA A 19 -12.33 -30.46 9.10
N LEU A 20 -12.45 -29.14 9.18
CA LEU A 20 -13.33 -28.49 10.15
C LEU A 20 -14.78 -28.81 9.78
N PRO A 21 -15.63 -29.31 10.71
CA PRO A 21 -17.04 -29.49 10.42
C PRO A 21 -17.71 -28.13 10.23
N ILE A 22 -18.44 -27.98 9.13
CA ILE A 22 -19.30 -26.84 8.83
C ILE A 22 -20.34 -26.72 9.96
N ARG A 23 -20.14 -25.78 10.87
CA ARG A 23 -21.21 -25.33 11.78
C ARG A 23 -22.22 -24.56 10.93
N GLN A 24 -23.39 -25.14 10.71
CA GLN A 24 -24.56 -24.41 10.25
C GLN A 24 -24.82 -23.25 11.23
N ILE A 25 -24.69 -22.02 10.74
CA ILE A 25 -25.04 -20.81 11.48
C ILE A 25 -26.57 -20.74 11.47
N THR A 26 -27.21 -21.32 12.49
CA THR A 26 -28.60 -21.00 12.82
C THR A 26 -28.60 -19.60 13.43
N THR A 27 -29.20 -18.65 12.72
CA THR A 27 -29.52 -17.33 13.28
C THR A 27 -30.64 -17.49 14.31
N PRO A 28 -30.54 -16.86 15.50
CA PRO A 28 -31.65 -16.87 16.45
C PRO A 28 -32.81 -16.01 15.90
N PRO A 29 -34.07 -16.40 16.16
CA PRO A 29 -35.23 -15.64 15.68
C PRO A 29 -35.33 -14.26 16.37
N PRO A 30 -35.88 -13.25 15.68
CA PRO A 30 -36.03 -11.91 16.24
C PRO A 30 -37.03 -11.90 17.41
N PRO A 31 -36.83 -11.02 18.41
CA PRO A 31 -37.73 -10.92 19.55
C PRO A 31 -39.11 -10.39 19.13
N PRO A 32 -40.19 -10.81 19.82
CA PRO A 32 -41.54 -10.38 19.49
C PRO A 32 -41.75 -8.89 19.81
N PRO A 33 -42.65 -8.20 19.07
CA PRO A 33 -42.98 -6.80 19.33
C PRO A 33 -43.70 -6.64 20.69
N PRO A 34 -43.48 -5.52 21.39
CA PRO A 34 -44.10 -5.28 22.69
C PRO A 34 -45.61 -5.04 22.55
N ASN A 35 -46.39 -5.73 23.40
CA ASN A 35 -47.83 -5.53 23.53
C ASN A 35 -48.16 -4.14 24.12
N PRO A 36 -49.21 -3.45 23.62
CA PRO A 36 -49.68 -2.18 24.17
C PRO A 36 -50.76 -2.40 25.23
N THR A 37 -50.46 -2.13 26.50
CA THR A 37 -51.43 -2.04 27.62
C THR A 37 -50.69 -1.44 28.82
N SER A 38 -51.16 -0.50 29.63
CA SER A 38 -52.14 0.59 29.54
C SER A 38 -51.92 1.40 30.83
N THR A 39 -52.03 2.73 30.76
CA THR A 39 -52.41 3.67 31.85
C THR A 39 -51.55 3.79 33.12
N ASP A 40 -50.93 4.97 33.22
CA ASP A 40 -50.90 5.91 34.35
C ASP A 40 -50.30 5.51 35.71
N GLU A 41 -49.03 5.87 35.89
CA GLU A 41 -48.56 6.49 37.15
C GLU A 41 -47.39 7.47 36.88
N PRO A 42 -47.35 8.66 37.52
CA PRO A 42 -46.30 9.64 37.28
C PRO A 42 -44.97 9.21 37.94
N LEU A 43 -43.92 9.16 37.11
CA LEU A 43 -42.53 8.91 37.52
C LEU A 43 -42.04 9.98 38.51
N LYS A 44 -41.81 9.60 39.77
CA LYS A 44 -40.97 10.36 40.72
C LYS A 44 -39.50 10.31 40.25
N PRO A 45 -38.75 11.42 40.25
CA PRO A 45 -37.34 11.39 39.94
C PRO A 45 -36.57 10.68 41.05
N LYS A 46 -35.88 9.57 40.71
CA LYS A 46 -34.84 8.98 41.58
C LYS A 46 -33.64 9.92 41.59
N SER A 47 -33.43 10.61 42.70
CA SER A 47 -32.25 11.41 42.97
C SER A 47 -31.00 10.52 43.03
N LEU A 48 -29.94 10.94 42.34
CA LEU A 48 -28.58 10.42 42.54
C LEU A 48 -28.15 10.71 43.99
N PRO A 49 -27.36 9.84 44.64
CA PRO A 49 -26.80 10.16 45.94
C PRO A 49 -25.77 11.28 45.79
N SER A 50 -26.09 12.49 46.26
CA SER A 50 -25.13 13.58 46.41
C SER A 50 -24.16 13.24 47.55
N LEU A 51 -22.87 13.40 47.29
CA LEU A 51 -21.83 13.37 48.33
C LEU A 51 -21.84 14.71 49.06
N ASP A 52 -22.82 14.89 49.96
CA ASP A 52 -22.82 16.00 50.91
C ASP A 52 -22.03 15.59 52.15
N ILE A 53 -20.77 16.01 52.19
CA ILE A 53 -19.94 15.96 53.40
C ILE A 53 -20.35 17.15 54.27
N SER A 54 -21.27 16.92 55.20
CA SER A 54 -21.50 17.85 56.31
C SER A 54 -20.42 17.66 57.38
N PRO A 55 -19.89 18.72 58.00
CA PRO A 55 -18.97 18.59 59.13
C PRO A 55 -19.70 17.90 60.29
N ILE A 56 -19.10 16.84 60.83
CA ILE A 56 -19.60 16.17 62.05
C ILE A 56 -19.48 17.17 63.20
N GLU A 57 -20.63 17.65 63.68
CA GLU A 57 -20.76 18.42 64.91
C GLU A 57 -20.50 17.48 66.10
N ALA A 58 -19.56 17.87 66.97
CA ALA A 58 -19.16 17.07 68.12
C ALA A 58 -20.27 17.05 69.20
N PRO A 59 -20.48 15.93 69.92
CA PRO A 59 -21.47 15.89 71.00
C PRO A 59 -21.07 16.78 72.18
N PRO A 60 -22.04 17.37 72.91
CA PRO A 60 -21.75 18.24 74.05
C PRO A 60 -21.12 17.46 75.22
N PRO A 61 -20.29 18.12 76.05
CA PRO A 61 -19.59 17.45 77.14
C PRO A 61 -20.57 17.02 78.27
N PRO A 62 -20.27 15.93 79.00
CA PRO A 62 -21.08 15.51 80.12
C PRO A 62 -20.88 16.45 81.32
N ASN A 63 -21.99 16.88 81.92
CA ASN A 63 -22.01 17.56 83.21
C ASN A 63 -21.57 16.59 84.32
N THR A 64 -20.54 16.95 85.08
CA THR A 64 -20.32 16.43 86.44
C THR A 64 -19.92 17.57 87.39
N PRO A 65 -20.35 17.50 88.66
CA PRO A 65 -20.35 18.63 89.57
C PRO A 65 -18.95 18.99 90.06
N SER A 66 -18.85 20.21 90.57
CA SER A 66 -17.68 20.79 91.22
C SER A 66 -17.10 19.89 92.31
N ASP A 67 -15.88 19.41 92.12
CA ASP A 67 -14.97 19.09 93.23
C ASP A 67 -13.59 19.68 92.94
N LYS A 68 -13.16 20.57 93.84
CA LYS A 68 -11.81 21.12 93.86
C LYS A 68 -10.87 20.01 94.32
N SER A 69 -10.13 19.41 93.39
CA SER A 69 -8.88 18.73 93.73
C SER A 69 -7.72 19.38 92.96
N SER A 70 -6.74 19.84 93.73
CA SER A 70 -5.48 20.38 93.27
C SER A 70 -4.65 19.28 92.61
N GLY A 71 -4.69 19.21 91.28
CA GLY A 71 -3.73 18.46 90.48
C GLY A 71 -2.77 19.44 89.80
N GLU A 72 -1.48 19.36 90.14
CA GLU A 72 -0.41 20.10 89.48
C GLU A 72 -0.50 19.99 87.95
N ARG A 73 -0.42 21.14 87.27
CA ARG A 73 -0.27 21.19 85.82
C ARG A 73 1.15 20.75 85.47
N THR A 74 1.32 19.49 85.06
CA THR A 74 2.57 19.05 84.44
C THR A 74 2.76 19.86 83.15
N GLY A 75 3.77 20.73 83.12
CA GLY A 75 4.11 21.63 82.01
C GLY A 75 4.64 20.93 80.75
N ALA A 76 3.98 19.86 80.30
CA ALA A 76 4.31 19.18 79.05
C ALA A 76 3.76 20.00 77.87
N ARG A 77 4.64 20.76 77.22
CA ARG A 77 4.35 21.36 75.91
C ARG A 77 4.04 20.24 74.92
N SER A 78 2.83 20.18 74.39
CA SER A 78 2.50 19.31 73.26
C SER A 78 3.35 19.76 72.07
N ALA A 79 4.35 18.96 71.70
CA ALA A 79 5.19 19.22 70.55
C ALA A 79 4.30 19.13 69.31
N LYS A 80 3.88 20.30 68.82
CA LYS A 80 3.00 20.51 67.66
C LYS A 80 3.50 19.90 66.33
N ASP A 81 4.65 19.22 66.35
CA ASP A 81 5.33 18.64 65.20
C ASP A 81 5.79 17.19 65.44
N SER A 82 5.24 16.53 66.46
CA SER A 82 5.53 15.12 66.71
C SER A 82 4.69 14.24 65.78
N LEU A 83 5.18 14.05 64.56
CA LEU A 83 4.60 13.09 63.60
C LEU A 83 4.33 11.76 64.30
N SER A 84 3.13 11.21 64.10
CA SER A 84 2.73 9.94 64.69
C SER A 84 3.72 8.84 64.30
N SER A 85 3.91 7.84 65.16
CA SER A 85 4.80 6.70 64.88
C SER A 85 4.43 6.00 63.55
N ILE A 86 3.15 6.05 63.17
CA ILE A 86 2.65 5.56 61.89
C ILE A 86 3.07 6.46 60.72
N GLU A 87 3.03 7.78 60.89
CA GLU A 87 3.48 8.74 59.87
C GLU A 87 4.99 8.70 59.66
N LYS A 88 5.77 8.54 60.73
CA LYS A 88 7.23 8.33 60.62
C LYS A 88 7.55 7.04 59.87
N LYS A 89 6.81 5.95 60.12
CA LYS A 89 6.94 4.69 59.37
C LYS A 89 6.53 4.85 57.90
N ARG A 90 5.48 5.60 57.60
CA ARG A 90 5.06 5.90 56.22
C ARG A 90 6.07 6.79 55.47
N GLN A 91 6.62 7.81 56.14
CA GLN A 91 7.64 8.68 55.54
C GLN A 91 8.95 7.93 55.29
N THR A 92 9.38 7.10 56.23
CA THR A 92 10.57 6.25 56.04
C THR A 92 10.34 5.24 54.94
N PHE A 93 9.19 4.56 54.90
CA PHE A 93 8.80 3.69 53.80
C PHE A 93 8.79 4.44 52.46
N ALA A 94 8.15 5.61 52.37
CA ALA A 94 8.12 6.42 51.15
C ALA A 94 9.52 6.83 50.68
N ARG A 95 10.42 7.23 51.60
CA ARG A 95 11.82 7.53 51.28
C ARG A 95 12.56 6.32 50.74
N TRP A 96 12.38 5.15 51.36
CA TRP A 96 12.97 3.90 50.87
C TRP A 96 12.41 3.51 49.51
N THR A 97 11.09 3.63 49.29
CA THR A 97 10.46 3.36 48.00
C THR A 97 11.00 4.28 46.89
N ILE A 98 11.17 5.57 47.17
CA ILE A 98 11.78 6.52 46.23
C ILE A 98 13.26 6.16 45.99
N ALA A 99 14.01 5.81 47.03
CA ALA A 99 15.42 5.43 46.91
C ALA A 99 15.60 4.15 46.08
N PHE A 100 14.78 3.12 46.31
CA PHE A 100 14.78 1.90 45.51
C PHE A 100 14.31 2.16 44.07
N GLY A 101 13.31 3.02 43.87
CA GLY A 101 12.86 3.44 42.55
C GLY A 101 13.98 4.14 41.75
N LEU A 102 14.69 5.08 42.37
CA LEU A 102 15.83 5.77 41.77
C LEU A 102 16.99 4.82 41.49
N ALA A 103 17.32 3.92 42.42
CA ALA A 103 18.34 2.89 42.21
C ALA A 103 17.98 1.97 41.03
N GLY A 104 16.70 1.59 40.89
CA GLY A 104 16.19 0.84 39.75
C GLY A 104 16.31 1.59 38.43
N ILE A 105 16.00 2.89 38.40
CA ILE A 105 16.16 3.74 37.20
C ILE A 105 17.64 3.85 36.80
N ILE A 106 18.53 4.07 37.77
CA ILE A 106 19.98 4.17 37.52
C ILE A 106 20.54 2.83 37.03
N GLY A 107 20.18 1.73 37.68
CA GLY A 107 20.56 0.38 37.26
C GLY A 107 20.04 0.05 35.86
N GLY A 108 18.79 0.43 35.57
CA GLY A 108 18.19 0.31 34.24
C GLY A 108 18.90 1.15 33.18
N ALA A 109 19.30 2.38 33.49
CA ALA A 109 20.04 3.25 32.57
C ALA A 109 21.44 2.71 32.25
N ILE A 110 22.12 2.11 33.24
CA ILE A 110 23.42 1.43 33.06
C ILE A 110 23.24 0.17 32.21
N TYR A 111 22.21 -0.63 32.49
CA TYR A 111 21.89 -1.82 31.69
C TYR A 111 21.58 -1.46 30.24
N MET A 112 20.79 -0.40 30.01
CA MET A 112 20.51 0.13 28.68
C MET A 112 21.73 0.76 28.00
N GLY A 113 22.80 1.06 28.74
CA GLY A 113 24.06 1.58 28.23
C GLY A 113 25.15 0.53 28.04
N ARG A 114 24.83 -0.75 28.30
CA ARG A 114 25.70 -1.92 28.08
C ARG A 114 26.28 -1.93 26.66
N GLU A 115 27.44 -2.54 26.50
CA GLU A 115 28.04 -2.80 25.19
C GLU A 115 27.13 -3.63 24.27
N TRP A 116 27.38 -3.54 22.96
CA TRP A 116 26.70 -4.34 21.96
C TRP A 116 27.28 -5.76 22.01
N GLU A 117 26.43 -6.79 22.06
CA GLU A 117 26.92 -8.18 22.14
C GLU A 117 27.23 -8.74 20.74
N SER A 118 26.59 -8.22 19.69
CA SER A 118 26.81 -8.60 18.29
C SER A 118 26.87 -7.38 17.37
N GLU A 119 27.67 -7.50 16.29
CA GLU A 119 27.68 -6.54 15.16
C GLU A 119 26.28 -6.40 14.53
N GLU A 120 25.46 -7.45 14.58
CA GLU A 120 24.09 -7.45 14.08
C GLU A 120 23.17 -6.55 14.90
N GLU A 121 23.31 -6.56 16.24
CA GLU A 121 22.55 -5.67 17.13
C GLU A 121 22.90 -4.20 16.88
N LYS A 122 24.19 -3.93 16.71
CA LYS A 122 24.71 -2.60 16.40
C LYS A 122 24.13 -2.07 15.08
N LYS A 123 23.98 -2.95 14.08
CA LYS A 123 23.41 -2.62 12.77
C LYS A 123 21.89 -2.47 12.80
N ALA A 124 21.18 -3.32 13.54
CA ALA A 124 19.72 -3.29 13.65
C ALA A 124 19.20 -2.01 14.35
N ILE A 125 19.88 -1.60 15.42
CA ILE A 125 19.50 -0.43 16.23
C ILE A 125 19.96 0.89 15.57
N GLY A 126 20.80 0.83 14.53
CA GLY A 126 21.29 1.98 13.78
C GLY A 126 22.34 2.76 14.58
N GLY A 127 23.34 2.06 15.10
CA GLY A 127 24.32 2.59 16.05
C GLY A 127 24.99 3.88 15.56
N GLY A 128 24.74 4.97 16.29
CA GLY A 128 25.51 6.21 16.17
C GLY A 128 26.98 6.00 16.55
N GLU A 129 27.83 6.88 16.03
CA GLU A 129 29.29 6.87 16.21
C GLU A 129 29.71 7.02 17.69
N ASP A 130 28.81 7.50 18.55
CA ASP A 130 29.03 7.67 19.98
C ASP A 130 28.98 6.34 20.75
N LEU A 131 30.17 5.80 21.06
CA LEU A 131 30.37 4.62 21.90
C LEU A 131 30.10 4.87 23.41
N SER A 132 29.62 6.06 23.78
CA SER A 132 29.36 6.42 25.19
C SER A 132 28.17 5.66 25.76
N LEU A 133 28.16 5.47 27.09
CA LEU A 133 27.06 4.82 27.82
C LEU A 133 25.72 5.51 27.53
N PHE A 134 25.71 6.85 27.47
CA PHE A 134 24.52 7.64 27.16
C PHE A 134 24.07 7.51 25.69
N GLY A 135 25.01 7.50 24.74
CA GLY A 135 24.71 7.31 23.32
C GLY A 135 24.02 5.98 23.05
N ARG A 136 24.51 4.90 23.67
CA ARG A 136 23.93 3.55 23.59
C ARG A 136 22.54 3.48 24.24
N SER A 137 22.37 4.06 25.43
CA SER A 137 21.06 4.11 26.09
C SER A 137 20.05 4.88 25.24
N LYS A 138 20.44 6.01 24.66
CA LYS A 138 19.58 6.80 23.75
C LYS A 138 19.20 6.01 22.50
N ALA A 139 20.15 5.30 21.88
CA ALA A 139 19.89 4.48 20.71
C ALA A 139 18.88 3.36 21.01
N ARG A 140 19.07 2.62 22.11
CA ARG A 140 18.13 1.56 22.53
C ARG A 140 16.75 2.09 22.89
N ILE A 141 16.66 3.23 23.58
CA ILE A 141 15.37 3.88 23.87
C ILE A 141 14.68 4.29 22.56
N THR A 142 15.44 4.89 21.64
CA THR A 142 14.91 5.30 20.32
C THR A 142 14.42 4.09 19.53
N ASP A 143 15.09 2.95 19.63
CA ASP A 143 14.68 1.71 18.95
C ASP A 143 13.35 1.14 19.46
N VAL A 144 13.11 1.18 20.77
CA VAL A 144 11.81 0.83 21.34
C VAL A 144 10.69 1.70 20.75
N PHE A 145 10.97 2.98 20.51
CA PHE A 145 10.02 3.86 19.82
C PHE A 145 10.00 3.69 18.30
N ASN A 146 11.08 3.20 17.69
CA ASN A 146 11.16 2.93 16.25
C ASN A 146 10.17 1.84 15.84
N TYR A 147 9.90 0.86 16.69
CA TYR A 147 8.86 -0.15 16.45
C TYR A 147 7.48 0.47 16.13
N PHE A 148 7.16 1.62 16.73
CA PHE A 148 5.89 2.31 16.48
C PHE A 148 5.92 3.25 15.26
N ASN A 149 7.11 3.64 14.80
CA ASN A 149 7.28 4.63 13.74
C ASN A 149 7.64 4.02 12.39
N LYS A 150 8.42 2.92 12.38
CA LYS A 150 8.81 2.17 11.19
C LYS A 150 7.73 1.15 10.82
N PRO A 151 7.61 0.79 9.52
CA PRO A 151 6.72 -0.29 9.12
C PRO A 151 7.08 -1.60 9.85
N ALA A 152 6.10 -2.47 10.05
CA ALA A 152 6.25 -3.73 10.80
C ALA A 152 7.33 -4.68 10.21
N TRP A 153 7.73 -4.48 8.96
CA TRP A 153 8.73 -5.28 8.25
C TRP A 153 9.78 -4.41 7.58
N THR A 154 11.02 -4.91 7.53
CA THR A 154 12.14 -4.27 6.81
C THR A 154 11.96 -4.31 5.30
N GLU A 155 11.30 -5.35 4.80
CA GLU A 155 10.93 -5.51 3.40
C GLU A 155 9.42 -5.71 3.32
N LEU A 156 8.74 -4.83 2.59
CA LEU A 156 7.28 -4.81 2.45
C LEU A 156 6.81 -5.88 1.47
N LEU A 157 7.63 -6.22 0.46
CA LEU A 157 7.31 -7.22 -0.55
C LEU A 157 8.29 -8.39 -0.50
N PRO A 158 7.81 -9.61 -0.82
CA PRO A 158 8.71 -10.74 -1.08
C PRO A 158 9.61 -10.45 -2.29
N PRO A 159 10.70 -11.22 -2.47
CA PRO A 159 11.56 -11.09 -3.64
C PRO A 159 10.75 -11.23 -4.95
N PRO A 160 11.23 -10.62 -6.05
CA PRO A 160 10.54 -10.71 -7.33
C PRO A 160 10.37 -12.16 -7.78
N LEU A 161 9.29 -12.42 -8.50
CA LEU A 161 9.01 -13.76 -9.05
C LEU A 161 10.13 -14.21 -9.99
N PRO A 162 10.43 -15.52 -10.06
CA PRO A 162 11.41 -16.03 -11.01
C PRO A 162 10.95 -15.80 -12.46
N PRO A 163 11.89 -15.62 -13.41
CA PRO A 163 11.57 -15.66 -14.84
C PRO A 163 10.85 -16.97 -15.18
N PRO A 164 9.79 -16.98 -16.02
CA PRO A 164 9.32 -15.93 -16.93
C PRO A 164 8.20 -15.04 -16.39
N HIS A 165 7.73 -15.24 -15.16
CA HIS A 165 6.56 -14.53 -14.62
C HIS A 165 6.88 -13.13 -14.10
N GLN A 166 8.17 -12.79 -13.98
CA GLN A 166 8.64 -11.48 -13.55
C GLN A 166 8.18 -10.37 -14.52
N ARG A 167 7.72 -9.25 -13.97
CA ARG A 167 7.50 -8.02 -14.73
C ARG A 167 8.75 -7.13 -14.64
N PRO A 168 9.13 -6.42 -15.71
CA PRO A 168 10.35 -5.62 -15.73
C PRO A 168 10.28 -4.41 -14.78
N TYR A 169 9.10 -3.83 -14.58
CA TYR A 169 8.88 -2.63 -13.78
C TYR A 169 7.79 -2.86 -12.73
N THR A 170 7.88 -2.13 -11.62
CA THR A 170 6.88 -2.13 -10.55
C THR A 170 6.12 -0.80 -10.58
N LEU A 171 4.79 -0.86 -10.64
CA LEU A 171 3.91 0.29 -10.63
C LEU A 171 3.18 0.34 -9.28
N VAL A 172 3.54 1.31 -8.45
CA VAL A 172 2.90 1.56 -7.16
C VAL A 172 1.77 2.57 -7.35
N ILE A 173 0.54 2.21 -7.00
CA ILE A 173 -0.63 3.08 -7.20
C ILE A 173 -1.36 3.33 -5.89
N SER A 174 -1.79 4.57 -5.66
CA SER A 174 -2.68 4.90 -4.54
C SER A 174 -4.14 4.49 -4.81
N LEU A 175 -4.94 4.38 -3.75
CA LEU A 175 -6.37 4.03 -3.86
C LEU A 175 -7.24 5.28 -3.87
N ASP A 176 -7.12 6.05 -2.79
CA ASP A 176 -7.95 7.23 -2.50
C ASP A 176 -7.67 8.37 -3.47
N ASP A 177 -8.76 8.93 -4.00
CA ASP A 177 -8.78 10.03 -4.96
C ASP A 177 -8.00 9.77 -6.27
N LEU A 178 -7.38 8.58 -6.43
CA LEU A 178 -6.74 8.11 -7.65
C LEU A 178 -7.64 7.14 -8.43
N LEU A 179 -8.01 6.02 -7.81
CA LEU A 179 -8.85 4.97 -8.41
C LEU A 179 -10.30 5.08 -7.97
N VAL A 180 -10.51 5.45 -6.72
CA VAL A 180 -11.83 5.59 -6.11
C VAL A 180 -11.87 6.85 -5.27
N THR A 181 -13.04 7.45 -5.14
CA THR A 181 -13.25 8.54 -4.18
C THR A 181 -14.40 8.14 -3.27
N SER A 182 -14.22 8.37 -1.97
CA SER A 182 -15.24 8.06 -0.97
C SER A 182 -15.81 9.36 -0.42
N THR A 183 -17.12 9.54 -0.59
CA THR A 183 -17.85 10.66 -0.03
C THR A 183 -18.71 10.18 1.12
N TRP A 184 -18.88 11.02 2.14
CA TRP A 184 -19.77 10.74 3.26
C TRP A 184 -20.96 11.68 3.20
N ASP A 185 -22.16 11.11 3.33
CA ASP A 185 -23.42 11.83 3.43
C ASP A 185 -24.17 11.39 4.69
N ARG A 186 -24.92 12.30 5.32
CA ARG A 186 -25.70 12.02 6.52
C ARG A 186 -26.83 11.02 6.26
N GLN A 187 -27.41 11.04 5.05
CA GLN A 187 -28.54 10.17 4.70
C GLN A 187 -28.09 8.75 4.33
N HIS A 188 -26.97 8.63 3.62
CA HIS A 188 -26.53 7.37 3.01
C HIS A 188 -25.22 6.81 3.57
N GLY A 189 -24.57 7.55 4.48
CA GLY A 189 -23.26 7.19 5.03
C GLY A 189 -22.15 7.29 3.99
N TRP A 190 -21.16 6.41 4.11
CA TRP A 190 -20.03 6.31 3.19
C TRP A 190 -20.46 5.72 1.84
N ARG A 191 -20.19 6.45 0.76
CA ARG A 191 -20.38 6.00 -0.63
C ARG A 191 -19.07 6.11 -1.37
N THR A 192 -18.68 5.04 -2.04
CA THR A 192 -17.44 5.01 -2.83
C THR A 192 -17.80 4.97 -4.31
N ALA A 193 -17.31 5.95 -5.07
CA ALA A 193 -17.44 6.00 -6.51
C ALA A 193 -16.15 5.46 -7.15
N LYS A 194 -16.31 4.70 -8.23
CA LYS A 194 -15.21 4.19 -9.05
C LYS A 194 -14.86 5.20 -10.14
N ARG A 195 -13.57 5.48 -10.33
CA ARG A 195 -13.12 6.37 -11.39
C ARG A 195 -13.33 5.73 -12.77
N PRO A 196 -13.85 6.47 -13.76
CA PRO A 196 -13.99 5.95 -15.12
C PRO A 196 -12.64 5.46 -15.68
N GLY A 197 -12.65 4.28 -16.30
CA GLY A 197 -11.46 3.69 -16.93
C GLY A 197 -10.49 2.94 -16.00
N VAL A 198 -10.78 2.83 -14.70
CA VAL A 198 -9.93 2.08 -13.73
C VAL A 198 -9.75 0.62 -14.12
N ASP A 199 -10.83 -0.06 -14.49
CA ASP A 199 -10.75 -1.49 -14.83
C ASP A 199 -9.83 -1.71 -16.05
N TYR A 200 -9.95 -0.84 -17.05
CA TYR A 200 -9.09 -0.88 -18.24
C TYR A 200 -7.64 -0.52 -17.92
N PHE A 201 -7.43 0.50 -17.09
CA PHE A 201 -6.09 0.91 -16.64
C PHE A 201 -5.36 -0.23 -15.92
N LEU A 202 -6.02 -0.88 -14.95
CA LEU A 202 -5.45 -2.01 -14.21
C LEU A 202 -5.24 -3.22 -15.11
N GLY A 203 -6.26 -3.60 -15.89
CA GLY A 203 -6.20 -4.76 -16.78
C GLY A 203 -5.10 -4.63 -17.84
N TYR A 204 -4.98 -3.48 -18.48
CA TYR A 204 -3.97 -3.25 -19.52
C TYR A 204 -2.56 -3.16 -18.96
N LEU A 205 -2.34 -2.41 -17.87
CA LEU A 205 -1.01 -2.22 -17.29
C LEU A 205 -0.48 -3.44 -16.54
N SER A 206 -1.35 -4.32 -16.03
CA SER A 206 -0.93 -5.58 -15.36
C SER A 206 -0.10 -6.51 -16.27
N GLN A 207 -0.21 -6.33 -17.59
CA GLN A 207 0.56 -7.07 -18.58
C GLN A 207 2.02 -6.60 -18.65
N PHE A 208 2.29 -5.33 -18.33
CA PHE A 208 3.61 -4.71 -18.44
C PHE A 208 4.28 -4.49 -17.09
N TYR A 209 3.49 -4.22 -16.04
CA TYR A 209 3.95 -3.82 -14.73
C TYR A 209 3.52 -4.82 -13.65
N GLU A 210 4.36 -4.97 -12.63
CA GLU A 210 3.95 -5.51 -11.33
C GLU A 210 3.17 -4.41 -10.60
N ILE A 211 1.85 -4.52 -10.56
CA ILE A 211 1.00 -3.52 -9.89
C ILE A 211 0.95 -3.79 -8.39
N VAL A 212 1.37 -2.79 -7.61
CA VAL A 212 1.32 -2.78 -6.15
C VAL A 212 0.38 -1.66 -5.72
N LEU A 213 -0.71 -2.03 -5.07
CA LEU A 213 -1.59 -1.04 -4.46
C LEU A 213 -0.98 -0.57 -3.14
N PHE A 214 -0.71 0.72 -2.98
CA PHE A 214 -0.20 1.29 -1.73
C PHE A 214 -1.07 2.46 -1.28
N THR A 215 -1.94 2.22 -0.29
CA THR A 215 -2.87 3.21 0.26
C THR A 215 -2.51 3.63 1.69
N THR A 216 -2.88 4.86 2.06
CA THR A 216 -2.82 5.34 3.45
C THR A 216 -4.06 4.96 4.26
N GLN A 217 -5.06 4.34 3.64
CA GLN A 217 -6.21 3.77 4.34
C GLN A 217 -5.81 2.54 5.14
N ALA A 218 -6.48 2.34 6.27
CA ALA A 218 -6.32 1.13 7.07
C ALA A 218 -6.86 -0.10 6.31
N ALA A 219 -6.28 -1.27 6.58
CA ALA A 219 -6.64 -2.49 5.87
C ALA A 219 -8.16 -2.80 5.94
N TYR A 220 -8.79 -2.59 7.10
CA TYR A 220 -10.20 -2.90 7.31
C TYR A 220 -11.17 -2.07 6.44
N THR A 221 -10.79 -0.86 6.02
CA THR A 221 -11.64 -0.03 5.14
C THR A 221 -11.33 -0.30 3.67
N ALA A 222 -10.06 -0.49 3.34
CA ALA A 222 -9.62 -0.59 1.95
C ALA A 222 -9.84 -1.99 1.35
N ILE A 223 -9.69 -3.07 2.12
CA ILE A 223 -9.83 -4.44 1.62
C ILE A 223 -11.16 -4.66 0.87
N PRO A 224 -12.34 -4.32 1.45
CA PRO A 224 -13.62 -4.54 0.76
C PRO A 224 -13.78 -3.71 -0.52
N VAL A 225 -13.10 -2.56 -0.62
CA VAL A 225 -13.12 -1.72 -1.82
C VAL A 225 -12.25 -2.35 -2.91
N VAL A 226 -11.07 -2.81 -2.53
CA VAL A 226 -10.11 -3.46 -3.45
C VAL A 226 -10.66 -4.77 -3.97
N GLU A 227 -11.32 -5.58 -3.13
CA GLU A 227 -11.99 -6.82 -3.56
C GLU A 227 -13.12 -6.55 -4.57
N LYS A 228 -13.77 -5.38 -4.52
CA LYS A 228 -14.77 -4.99 -5.54
C LYS A 228 -14.13 -4.48 -6.83
N LEU A 229 -12.94 -3.88 -6.75
CA LEU A 229 -12.19 -3.42 -7.92
C LEU A 229 -11.51 -4.56 -8.67
N ASP A 230 -10.95 -5.52 -7.94
CA ASP A 230 -10.28 -6.71 -8.48
C ASP A 230 -10.78 -7.97 -7.75
N PRO A 231 -11.98 -8.49 -8.12
CA PRO A 231 -12.60 -9.65 -7.46
C PRO A 231 -11.80 -10.93 -7.61
N PHE A 232 -11.03 -11.06 -8.69
CA PHE A 232 -10.24 -12.26 -8.98
C PHE A 232 -8.79 -12.14 -8.53
N GLY A 233 -8.34 -10.95 -8.08
CA GLY A 233 -6.95 -10.69 -7.78
C GLY A 233 -6.04 -10.83 -9.00
N ALA A 234 -6.56 -10.53 -10.19
CA ALA A 234 -5.87 -10.77 -11.46
C ALA A 234 -4.92 -9.63 -11.84
N PHE A 235 -5.17 -8.41 -11.34
CA PHE A 235 -4.44 -7.22 -11.75
C PHE A 235 -3.47 -6.73 -10.68
N ILE A 236 -3.90 -6.72 -9.40
CA ILE A 236 -3.11 -6.20 -8.28
C ILE A 236 -2.42 -7.36 -7.58
N LEU A 237 -1.09 -7.41 -7.67
CA LEU A 237 -0.27 -8.50 -7.10
C LEU A 237 -0.10 -8.36 -5.58
N TYR A 238 0.17 -7.15 -5.11
CA TYR A 238 0.39 -6.87 -3.69
C TYR A 238 -0.43 -5.68 -3.23
N LYS A 239 -0.92 -5.75 -1.99
CA LYS A 239 -1.79 -4.75 -1.35
C LYS A 239 -1.13 -4.28 -0.07
N LEU A 240 -0.68 -3.03 -0.06
CA LEU A 240 -0.08 -2.34 1.06
C LEU A 240 -1.04 -1.27 1.56
N PHE A 241 -1.25 -1.28 2.87
CA PHE A 241 -2.21 -0.41 3.56
C PHE A 241 -1.46 0.55 4.50
N ARG A 242 -2.19 1.29 5.34
CA ARG A 242 -1.64 2.23 6.31
C ARG A 242 -0.56 1.62 7.21
N GLU A 243 -0.73 0.35 7.58
CA GLU A 243 0.19 -0.39 8.44
C GLU A 243 1.60 -0.55 7.82
N ALA A 244 1.71 -0.44 6.49
CA ALA A 244 2.97 -0.46 5.75
C ALA A 244 3.61 0.94 5.57
N THR A 245 2.92 2.02 5.99
CA THR A 245 3.46 3.39 5.88
C THR A 245 4.34 3.74 7.07
N ARG A 246 5.30 4.64 6.84
CA ARG A 246 6.12 5.23 7.92
C ARG A 246 5.45 6.48 8.45
N THR A 247 5.43 6.63 9.77
CA THR A 247 4.97 7.88 10.40
C THR A 247 6.17 8.80 10.61
N THR A 248 6.19 9.94 9.92
CA THR A 248 7.16 11.01 10.13
C THR A 248 6.48 12.19 10.85
N LYS A 249 7.26 13.20 11.25
CA LYS A 249 6.72 14.41 11.91
C LYS A 249 5.69 15.14 11.03
N ASP A 250 5.87 15.06 9.71
CA ASP A 250 5.02 15.74 8.72
C ASP A 250 3.83 14.89 8.26
N GLY A 251 3.70 13.65 8.76
CA GLY A 251 2.57 12.76 8.52
C GLY A 251 2.97 11.37 8.02
N LEU A 252 2.05 10.69 7.35
CA LEU A 252 2.26 9.35 6.80
C LEU A 252 2.99 9.42 5.45
N VAL A 253 4.08 8.69 5.34
CA VAL A 253 4.95 8.60 4.16
C VAL A 253 5.02 7.16 3.66
N LYS A 254 4.96 7.00 2.34
CA LYS A 254 5.12 5.75 1.60
C LYS A 254 6.57 5.66 1.12
N ASP A 255 7.44 5.11 1.96
CA ASP A 255 8.85 4.98 1.64
C ASP A 255 9.09 3.77 0.71
N LEU A 256 9.59 4.03 -0.50
CA LEU A 256 9.82 3.00 -1.52
C LEU A 256 11.10 2.19 -1.26
N ASN A 257 11.99 2.66 -0.39
CA ASN A 257 13.21 1.92 -0.04
C ASN A 257 12.90 0.58 0.63
N TYR A 258 11.76 0.47 1.30
CA TYR A 258 11.30 -0.76 1.96
C TYR A 258 10.56 -1.70 1.01
N LEU A 259 10.33 -1.33 -0.26
CA LEU A 259 9.55 -2.14 -1.20
C LEU A 259 10.27 -3.41 -1.65
N ASN A 260 11.58 -3.55 -1.40
CA ASN A 260 12.42 -4.64 -1.91
C ASN A 260 12.40 -4.74 -3.45
N ARG A 261 12.47 -3.58 -4.10
CA ARG A 261 12.52 -3.44 -5.57
C ARG A 261 13.60 -2.43 -5.94
N ASP A 262 14.16 -2.59 -7.13
CA ASP A 262 15.12 -1.63 -7.66
C ASP A 262 14.41 -0.31 -8.01
N LEU A 263 14.78 0.77 -7.32
CA LEU A 263 14.18 2.10 -7.50
C LEU A 263 14.36 2.65 -8.92
N SER A 264 15.34 2.17 -9.69
CA SER A 264 15.46 2.57 -11.11
C SER A 264 14.31 2.03 -11.98
N LYS A 265 13.54 1.07 -11.46
CA LYS A 265 12.41 0.40 -12.14
C LYS A 265 11.07 0.53 -11.41
N VAL A 266 11.00 1.38 -10.39
CA VAL A 266 9.77 1.64 -9.62
C VAL A 266 9.18 2.97 -10.06
N ILE A 267 7.89 2.96 -10.40
CA ILE A 267 7.11 4.17 -10.68
C ILE A 267 5.96 4.21 -9.67
N ALA A 268 5.81 5.32 -8.96
CA ALA A 268 4.71 5.53 -8.03
C ALA A 268 3.74 6.58 -8.56
N ILE A 269 2.44 6.35 -8.44
CA ILE A 269 1.39 7.30 -8.80
C ILE A 269 0.59 7.63 -7.54
N ASP A 270 0.53 8.91 -7.19
CA ASP A 270 -0.29 9.43 -6.10
C ASP A 270 -1.01 10.71 -6.45
N THR A 271 -1.90 11.13 -5.56
CA THR A 271 -2.51 12.45 -5.61
C THR A 271 -1.79 13.46 -4.71
N ASP A 272 -1.09 12.99 -3.68
CA ASP A 272 -0.45 13.84 -2.67
C ASP A 272 1.08 13.70 -2.71
N LYS A 273 1.77 14.80 -3.05
CA LYS A 273 3.25 14.85 -3.13
C LYS A 273 3.94 14.49 -1.81
N SER A 274 3.32 14.81 -0.67
CA SER A 274 3.88 14.53 0.66
C SER A 274 4.03 13.04 0.96
N LYS A 275 3.27 12.17 0.29
CA LYS A 275 3.35 10.71 0.52
C LYS A 275 4.65 10.12 0.03
N TYR A 276 5.29 10.71 -0.97
CA TYR A 276 6.56 10.25 -1.52
C TYR A 276 7.70 11.24 -1.25
N ALA A 277 7.68 11.91 -0.09
CA ALA A 277 8.71 12.89 0.29
C ALA A 277 10.14 12.34 0.25
N GLU A 278 10.32 11.04 0.54
CA GLU A 278 11.63 10.36 0.55
C GLU A 278 12.08 9.93 -0.86
N ASN A 279 11.14 9.77 -1.80
CA ASN A 279 11.40 9.30 -3.16
C ASN A 279 10.65 10.16 -4.20
N PRO A 280 10.91 11.48 -4.26
CA PRO A 280 10.17 12.37 -5.16
C PRO A 280 10.43 12.10 -6.64
N ASP A 281 11.61 11.59 -6.99
CA ASP A 281 12.00 11.32 -8.39
C ASP A 281 11.26 10.13 -9.01
N ASN A 282 10.68 9.25 -8.18
CA ASN A 282 9.92 8.08 -8.60
C ASN A 282 8.41 8.33 -8.61
N ALA A 283 7.95 9.49 -8.14
CA ALA A 283 6.55 9.78 -7.90
C ALA A 283 5.96 10.69 -9.00
N ILE A 284 4.89 10.20 -9.63
CA ILE A 284 3.99 10.95 -10.48
C ILE A 284 2.83 11.43 -9.62
N VAL A 285 2.70 12.74 -9.48
CA VAL A 285 1.60 13.36 -8.74
C VAL A 285 0.54 13.82 -9.72
N ILE A 286 -0.68 13.33 -9.53
CA ILE A 286 -1.83 13.72 -10.37
C ILE A 286 -2.89 14.46 -9.54
N PRO A 287 -3.77 15.26 -10.18
CA PRO A 287 -4.88 15.89 -9.47
C PRO A 287 -5.82 14.87 -8.82
N LYS A 288 -6.36 15.21 -7.65
CA LYS A 288 -7.40 14.42 -6.98
C LYS A 288 -8.63 14.29 -7.87
N TRP A 289 -9.08 13.05 -8.06
CA TRP A 289 -10.32 12.78 -8.77
C TRP A 289 -11.52 12.91 -7.83
N ARG A 290 -12.55 13.61 -8.29
CA ARG A 290 -13.82 13.76 -7.60
C ARG A 290 -14.96 13.34 -8.50
N ALA A 291 -15.97 12.69 -7.91
CA ALA A 291 -17.11 12.16 -8.63
C ALA A 291 -18.06 13.23 -9.18
N ASP A 292 -17.98 14.45 -8.63
CA ASP A 292 -18.80 15.61 -9.03
C ASP A 292 -18.34 16.27 -10.35
N GLY A 293 -17.28 15.76 -10.98
CA GLY A 293 -16.72 16.32 -12.20
C GLY A 293 -15.88 17.59 -11.99
N SER A 294 -15.67 18.01 -10.74
CA SER A 294 -14.76 19.12 -10.39
C SER A 294 -13.27 18.74 -10.49
N SER A 295 -12.98 17.49 -10.87
CA SER A 295 -11.62 17.00 -11.04
C SER A 295 -10.89 17.78 -12.14
N GLY A 296 -9.76 18.39 -11.78
CA GLY A 296 -8.87 19.12 -12.71
C GLY A 296 -8.08 18.24 -13.68
N ASP A 297 -8.60 17.06 -14.05
CA ASP A 297 -7.96 16.10 -14.95
C ASP A 297 -8.89 15.77 -16.14
N PRO A 298 -8.74 16.47 -17.28
CA PRO A 298 -9.59 16.28 -18.45
C PRO A 298 -9.26 15.01 -19.25
N ALA A 299 -8.04 14.48 -19.14
CA ALA A 299 -7.62 13.26 -19.85
C ALA A 299 -7.93 12.00 -19.02
N GLY A 300 -8.05 12.16 -17.70
CA GLY A 300 -8.37 11.09 -16.77
C GLY A 300 -7.24 10.06 -16.64
N LEU A 301 -7.54 8.97 -15.93
CA LEU A 301 -6.59 7.89 -15.67
C LEU A 301 -6.10 7.20 -16.96
N VAL A 302 -6.97 7.15 -17.99
CA VAL A 302 -6.68 6.52 -19.28
C VAL A 302 -5.62 7.30 -20.08
N GLY A 303 -5.54 8.64 -19.91
CA GLY A 303 -4.55 9.48 -20.57
C GLY A 303 -3.10 9.18 -20.17
N LEU A 304 -2.87 8.52 -19.03
CA LEU A 304 -1.54 8.10 -18.58
C LEU A 304 -1.06 6.80 -19.22
N ILE A 305 -1.96 6.00 -19.78
CA ILE A 305 -1.63 4.68 -20.33
C ILE A 305 -0.57 4.78 -21.44
N PRO A 306 -0.69 5.66 -22.45
CA PRO A 306 0.31 5.74 -23.52
C PRO A 306 1.72 6.07 -23.00
N PHE A 307 1.81 6.93 -21.99
CA PHE A 307 3.08 7.29 -21.35
C PHE A 307 3.70 6.09 -20.64
N LEU A 308 2.95 5.41 -19.77
CA LEU A 308 3.45 4.24 -19.04
C LEU A 308 3.79 3.09 -19.99
N GLU A 309 2.93 2.81 -20.97
CA GLU A 309 3.18 1.82 -22.01
C GLU A 309 4.49 2.10 -22.76
N SER A 310 4.77 3.37 -23.07
CA SER A 310 5.99 3.75 -23.76
C SER A 310 7.26 3.45 -22.96
N ILE A 311 7.21 3.61 -21.63
CA ILE A 311 8.33 3.28 -20.75
C ILE A 311 8.54 1.76 -20.75
N ALA A 312 7.47 0.98 -20.63
CA ALA A 312 7.55 -0.47 -20.67
C ALA A 312 8.11 -1.00 -22.01
N ILE A 313 7.72 -0.41 -23.15
CA ILE A 313 8.14 -0.85 -24.48
C ILE A 313 9.60 -0.46 -24.80
N HIS A 314 10.02 0.76 -24.44
CA HIS A 314 11.41 1.18 -24.66
C HIS A 314 12.37 0.55 -23.65
N SER A 315 11.85 0.10 -22.50
CA SER A 315 12.61 -0.55 -21.43
C SER A 315 13.89 0.20 -21.03
N PRO A 316 13.81 1.48 -20.64
CA PRO A 316 14.98 2.26 -20.19
C PRO A 316 15.60 1.66 -18.91
N PRO A 317 16.93 1.74 -18.73
CA PRO A 317 17.59 1.21 -17.53
C PRO A 317 17.18 1.94 -16.25
N ASP A 318 16.84 3.23 -16.33
CA ASP A 318 16.36 4.04 -15.21
C ASP A 318 15.19 4.93 -15.63
N VAL A 319 14.08 4.86 -14.89
CA VAL A 319 12.87 5.64 -15.14
C VAL A 319 12.95 7.08 -14.62
N ARG A 320 13.76 7.35 -13.59
CA ARG A 320 13.78 8.65 -12.88
C ARG A 320 14.09 9.85 -13.78
N PRO A 321 15.07 9.79 -14.72
CA PRO A 321 15.33 10.91 -15.62
C PRO A 321 14.15 11.23 -16.54
N ILE A 322 13.41 10.20 -16.96
CA ILE A 322 12.21 10.35 -17.78
C ILE A 322 11.12 11.02 -16.97
N LEU A 323 10.84 10.51 -15.76
CA LEU A 323 9.83 11.10 -14.86
C LEU A 323 10.13 12.57 -14.55
N LYS A 324 11.40 12.91 -14.29
CA LYS A 324 11.84 14.28 -14.03
C LYS A 324 11.57 15.23 -15.20
N ALA A 325 11.68 14.77 -16.44
CA ALA A 325 11.39 15.61 -17.62
C ALA A 325 9.92 16.02 -17.74
N TYR A 326 9.02 15.22 -17.14
CA TYR A 326 7.57 15.42 -17.11
C TYR A 326 7.06 15.92 -15.75
N GLN A 327 7.96 16.20 -14.79
CA GLN A 327 7.60 16.73 -13.49
C GLN A 327 6.88 18.10 -13.63
N ASP A 328 5.84 18.30 -12.83
CA ASP A 328 4.98 19.50 -12.82
C ASP A 328 4.22 19.81 -14.14
N LYS A 329 4.26 18.90 -15.12
CA LYS A 329 3.48 19.00 -16.38
C LYS A 329 2.28 18.06 -16.34
N ASP A 330 1.25 18.40 -17.10
CA ASP A 330 0.17 17.46 -17.43
C ASP A 330 0.74 16.38 -18.37
N ILE A 331 1.11 15.23 -17.80
CA ILE A 331 1.79 14.13 -18.49
C ILE A 331 1.02 13.67 -19.71
N ALA A 332 -0.31 13.55 -19.60
CA ALA A 332 -1.14 13.06 -20.69
C ALA A 332 -1.06 13.98 -21.92
N LYS A 333 -1.17 15.30 -21.71
CA LYS A 333 -1.07 16.28 -22.80
C LYS A 333 0.35 16.44 -23.32
N ALA A 334 1.32 16.52 -22.42
CA ALA A 334 2.72 16.68 -22.79
C ALA A 334 3.21 15.50 -23.62
N TYR A 335 2.87 14.28 -23.20
CA TYR A 335 3.25 13.06 -23.93
C TYR A 335 2.52 12.96 -25.28
N ALA A 336 1.22 13.27 -25.33
CA ALA A 336 0.48 13.27 -26.61
C ALA A 336 1.09 14.25 -27.63
N ALA A 337 1.56 15.42 -27.18
CA ALA A 337 2.25 16.38 -28.06
C ALA A 337 3.60 15.82 -28.57
N VAL A 338 4.38 15.18 -27.71
CA VAL A 338 5.66 14.54 -28.08
C VAL A 338 5.43 13.38 -29.06
N GLU A 339 4.43 12.53 -28.82
CA GLU A 339 4.07 11.44 -29.72
C GLU A 339 3.64 11.97 -31.10
N ALA A 340 2.84 13.04 -31.13
CA ALA A 340 2.44 13.69 -32.38
C ALA A 340 3.63 14.30 -33.15
N GLU A 341 4.60 14.89 -32.45
CA GLU A 341 5.82 15.41 -33.05
C GLU A 341 6.69 14.28 -33.64
N GLN A 342 6.87 13.19 -32.89
CA GLN A 342 7.60 12.00 -33.37
C GLN A 342 6.94 11.41 -34.62
N LYS A 343 5.61 11.28 -34.62
CA LYS A 343 4.84 10.83 -35.80
C LYS A 343 5.05 11.73 -37.00
N ARG A 344 4.99 13.06 -36.81
CA ARG A 344 5.24 14.03 -37.89
C ARG A 344 6.64 13.88 -38.48
N LYS A 345 7.68 13.75 -37.65
CA LYS A 345 9.06 13.53 -38.12
C LYS A 345 9.19 12.24 -38.94
N VAL A 346 8.60 11.14 -38.48
CA VAL A 346 8.59 9.86 -39.20
C VAL A 346 7.90 9.99 -40.56
N VAL A 347 6.75 10.67 -40.62
CA VAL A 347 6.02 10.92 -41.86
C VAL A 347 6.82 11.82 -42.81
N GLU A 348 7.42 12.91 -42.31
CA GLU A 348 8.26 13.81 -43.10
C GLU A 348 9.50 13.12 -43.67
N GLU A 349 10.18 12.30 -42.87
CA GLU A 349 11.31 11.49 -43.32
C GLU A 349 10.91 10.47 -44.39
N TRP A 350 9.75 9.83 -44.22
CA TRP A 350 9.19 8.92 -45.21
C TRP A 350 8.85 9.65 -46.50
N GLU A 351 8.21 10.82 -46.43
CA GLU A 351 7.93 11.64 -47.61
C GLU A 351 9.20 12.10 -48.31
N LYS A 352 10.22 12.52 -47.56
CA LYS A 352 11.53 12.89 -48.11
C LYS A 352 12.16 11.70 -48.82
N LYS A 353 12.17 10.51 -48.22
CA LYS A 353 12.65 9.26 -48.85
C LYS A 353 11.84 8.87 -50.08
N ARG A 354 10.52 9.09 -50.08
CA ARG A 354 9.66 8.83 -51.24
C ARG A 354 9.93 9.83 -52.38
N LYS A 355 10.18 11.10 -52.04
CA LYS A 355 10.54 12.17 -52.99
C LYS A 355 11.97 12.02 -53.53
N SER A 356 12.93 11.57 -52.72
CA SER A 356 14.33 11.35 -53.13
C SER A 356 14.57 9.98 -53.77
N GLY A 357 13.77 8.97 -53.43
CA GLY A 357 13.79 7.62 -54.00
C GLY A 357 12.96 7.46 -55.28
N GLY A 358 12.47 8.57 -55.86
CA GLY A 358 11.68 8.60 -57.10
C GLY A 358 12.44 8.27 -58.38
N GLY A 359 13.50 7.44 -58.31
CA GLY A 359 14.33 7.06 -59.44
C GLY A 359 14.87 5.64 -59.31
N SER A 360 14.03 4.62 -59.46
CA SER A 360 14.45 3.30 -59.98
C SER A 360 13.25 2.41 -60.33
N GLY A 361 13.04 2.25 -61.64
CA GLY A 361 12.40 1.13 -62.35
C GLY A 361 11.28 0.33 -61.69
N ASN A 362 10.02 0.62 -62.06
CA ASN A 362 9.02 -0.38 -62.51
C ASN A 362 7.58 0.15 -62.72
N MET A 363 7.32 1.45 -62.56
CA MET A 363 5.96 2.02 -62.70
C MET A 363 5.74 2.73 -64.05
N ALA A 364 5.90 2.04 -65.17
CA ALA A 364 5.61 2.63 -66.50
C ALA A 364 5.01 1.66 -67.54
N ILE A 365 4.36 0.56 -67.15
CA ILE A 365 3.67 -0.33 -68.12
C ILE A 365 2.16 -0.49 -67.83
N GLY A 366 1.68 -0.24 -66.61
CA GLY A 366 0.25 -0.37 -66.28
C GLY A 366 -0.64 0.84 -66.62
N GLY A 367 -0.05 2.02 -66.83
CA GLY A 367 -0.80 3.29 -66.99
C GLY A 367 -1.38 3.54 -68.39
N LEU A 368 -1.03 2.72 -69.39
CA LEU A 368 -1.43 2.92 -70.79
C LEU A 368 -2.59 2.00 -71.24
N PHE A 369 -3.05 1.07 -70.40
CA PHE A 369 -4.05 0.04 -70.78
C PHE A 369 -5.36 0.03 -69.98
N GLY A 370 -5.77 1.17 -69.39
CA GLY A 370 -7.18 1.43 -69.10
C GLY A 370 -7.91 0.49 -68.12
N PHE A 371 -7.23 -0.37 -67.37
CA PHE A 371 -7.87 -1.15 -66.31
C PHE A 371 -8.02 -0.30 -65.05
N GLY A 372 -9.14 0.41 -64.98
CA GLY A 372 -9.65 1.06 -63.77
C GLY A 372 -10.07 0.02 -62.73
N GLY A 373 -9.11 -0.57 -62.03
CA GLY A 373 -9.34 -1.33 -60.80
C GLY A 373 -9.19 -0.41 -59.60
N ALA A 374 -10.14 -0.46 -58.66
CA ALA A 374 -10.08 0.25 -57.40
C ALA A 374 -8.67 0.17 -56.80
N LYS A 375 -8.07 1.33 -56.49
CA LYS A 375 -6.76 1.42 -55.83
C LYS A 375 -6.86 0.73 -54.48
N LYS A 376 -6.58 -0.58 -54.42
CA LYS A 376 -6.12 -1.22 -53.19
C LYS A 376 -4.83 -0.49 -52.85
N GLN A 377 -4.88 0.38 -51.83
CA GLN A 377 -3.69 1.03 -51.30
C GLN A 377 -2.69 -0.08 -51.00
N HIS A 378 -1.56 -0.10 -51.69
CA HIS A 378 -0.50 -1.05 -51.38
C HIS A 378 0.02 -0.66 -49.99
N PRO A 379 0.44 -1.60 -49.12
CA PRO A 379 1.00 -1.27 -47.80
C PRO A 379 2.20 -0.30 -47.83
N ALA A 380 2.80 -0.09 -49.02
CA ALA A 380 3.85 0.90 -49.26
C ALA A 380 3.36 2.35 -49.45
N ASP A 381 2.05 2.58 -49.63
CA ASP A 381 1.45 3.91 -49.76
C ASP A 381 1.05 4.55 -48.42
N GLN A 382 1.05 3.77 -47.34
CA GLN A 382 0.78 4.27 -45.99
C GLN A 382 2.09 4.70 -45.32
N PRO A 383 2.08 5.78 -44.51
CA PRO A 383 3.27 6.17 -43.75
C PRO A 383 3.67 5.04 -42.80
N PRO A 384 4.99 4.85 -42.58
CA PRO A 384 5.48 3.80 -41.70
C PRO A 384 5.02 4.07 -40.27
N LEU A 385 4.59 3.00 -39.61
CA LEU A 385 4.17 3.02 -38.22
C LEU A 385 5.34 3.43 -37.32
N THR A 386 5.05 4.20 -36.26
CA THR A 386 6.03 4.55 -35.23
C THR A 386 6.51 3.30 -34.49
N TYR A 387 7.69 3.28 -33.88
CA TYR A 387 8.19 2.12 -33.13
C TYR A 387 7.18 1.59 -32.10
N LEU A 388 6.53 2.47 -31.34
CA LEU A 388 5.46 2.11 -30.40
C LEU A 388 4.25 1.48 -31.09
N GLU A 389 3.86 1.98 -32.26
CA GLU A 389 2.73 1.45 -33.04
C GLU A 389 3.05 0.10 -33.68
N GLN A 390 4.29 -0.09 -34.14
CA GLN A 390 4.78 -1.38 -34.61
C GLN A 390 4.71 -2.41 -33.48
N ARG A 391 5.20 -2.06 -32.28
CA ARG A 391 5.14 -2.93 -31.10
C ARG A 391 3.71 -3.24 -30.65
N ARG A 392 2.81 -2.24 -30.64
CA ARG A 392 1.37 -2.43 -30.38
C ARG A 392 0.75 -3.40 -31.40
N LYS A 393 1.09 -3.24 -32.68
CA LYS A 393 0.60 -4.09 -33.76
C LYS A 393 1.14 -5.52 -33.65
N GLU A 394 2.43 -5.70 -33.35
CA GLU A 394 3.02 -7.01 -33.09
C GLU A 394 2.27 -7.73 -31.96
N LYS A 395 2.02 -7.03 -30.85
CA LYS A 395 1.30 -7.59 -29.70
C LYS A 395 -0.15 -7.94 -30.02
N MET A 396 -0.86 -7.07 -30.74
CA MET A 396 -2.23 -7.34 -31.20
C MET A 396 -2.29 -8.56 -32.12
N MET A 397 -1.33 -8.68 -33.05
CA MET A 397 -1.21 -9.86 -33.92
C MET A 397 -0.90 -11.13 -33.13
N GLU A 398 -0.10 -11.05 -32.07
CA GLU A 398 0.19 -12.19 -31.20
C GLU A 398 -1.05 -12.62 -30.40
N GLU A 399 -1.79 -11.68 -29.82
CA GLU A 399 -3.05 -11.95 -29.12
C GLU A 399 -4.11 -12.55 -30.07
N ASP A 400 -4.26 -12.00 -31.27
CA ASP A 400 -5.18 -12.53 -32.29
C ASP A 400 -4.74 -13.93 -32.74
N ARG A 401 -3.43 -14.18 -32.87
CA ARG A 401 -2.89 -15.51 -33.15
C ARG A 401 -3.22 -16.49 -32.02
N GLU A 402 -3.08 -16.09 -30.76
CA GLU A 402 -3.47 -16.92 -29.61
C GLU A 402 -4.97 -17.21 -29.58
N ARG A 403 -5.81 -16.22 -29.89
CA ARG A 403 -7.25 -16.39 -30.01
C ARG A 403 -7.61 -17.36 -31.13
N GLN A 404 -7.03 -17.19 -32.31
CA GLN A 404 -7.20 -18.11 -33.44
C GLN A 404 -6.72 -19.52 -33.10
N MET A 405 -5.61 -19.66 -32.35
CA MET A 405 -5.14 -20.97 -31.88
C MET A 405 -6.12 -21.63 -30.91
N LYS A 406 -6.73 -20.86 -29.99
CA LYS A 406 -7.78 -21.37 -29.08
C LYS A 406 -9.05 -21.76 -29.84
N GLU A 407 -9.46 -20.95 -30.82
CA GLU A 407 -10.62 -21.23 -31.67
C GLU A 407 -10.37 -22.45 -32.58
N MET A 408 -9.20 -22.55 -33.20
CA MET A 408 -8.82 -23.73 -34.00
C MET A 408 -8.71 -24.99 -33.14
N GLY A 409 -8.17 -24.90 -31.92
CA GLY A 409 -8.13 -26.01 -30.97
C GLY A 409 -9.52 -26.49 -30.51
N GLY A 410 -10.53 -25.61 -30.56
CA GLY A 410 -11.92 -25.95 -30.25
C GLY A 410 -12.82 -26.22 -31.47
N SER A 411 -12.35 -25.97 -32.70
CA SER A 411 -13.17 -26.12 -33.92
C SER A 411 -12.88 -27.44 -34.66
N LEU A 412 -13.83 -27.85 -35.51
CA LEU A 412 -13.76 -29.06 -36.34
C LEU A 412 -12.48 -29.13 -37.21
N LEU A 413 -11.90 -27.97 -37.57
CA LEU A 413 -10.65 -27.88 -38.34
C LEU A 413 -9.42 -28.35 -37.53
N GLY A 414 -9.40 -28.13 -36.22
CA GLY A 414 -8.35 -28.64 -35.33
C GLY A 414 -8.43 -30.15 -35.16
N TRP A 415 -9.64 -30.72 -35.13
CA TRP A 415 -9.85 -32.17 -35.16
C TRP A 415 -9.37 -32.78 -36.49
N MET A 416 -9.54 -32.06 -37.60
CA MET A 416 -9.10 -32.50 -38.93
C MET A 416 -7.57 -32.43 -39.16
N GLY A 417 -6.78 -32.06 -38.15
CA GLY A 417 -5.31 -32.08 -38.22
C GLY A 417 -4.69 -30.97 -39.07
N MET A 418 -5.41 -29.88 -39.32
CA MET A 418 -4.91 -28.76 -40.12
C MET A 418 -3.90 -27.95 -39.28
N ALA A 419 -2.66 -27.88 -39.76
CA ALA A 419 -1.57 -27.21 -39.05
C ALA A 419 -1.76 -25.69 -39.00
N PRO A 420 -1.40 -25.03 -37.89
CA PRO A 420 -1.57 -23.59 -37.74
C PRO A 420 -0.70 -22.80 -38.75
N PRO A 421 -1.09 -21.55 -39.08
CA PRO A 421 -0.31 -20.68 -39.96
C PRO A 421 1.06 -20.39 -39.31
N LYS A 422 2.13 -20.63 -40.08
CA LYS A 422 3.53 -20.46 -39.62
C LYS A 422 3.85 -18.98 -39.37
N ASP A 423 4.75 -18.74 -38.42
CA ASP A 423 5.14 -17.38 -38.03
C ASP A 423 5.64 -16.56 -39.23
N PRO A 424 5.23 -15.28 -39.39
CA PRO A 424 5.73 -14.41 -40.44
C PRO A 424 7.27 -14.29 -40.41
N LYS A 425 7.86 -14.31 -39.21
CA LYS A 425 9.32 -14.30 -38.98
C LYS A 425 10.00 -15.62 -39.39
N GLU A 426 9.28 -16.73 -39.42
CA GLU A 426 9.76 -18.00 -39.98
C GLU A 426 9.59 -18.08 -41.50
N GLN A 427 8.61 -17.36 -42.07
CA GLN A 427 8.41 -17.26 -43.51
C GLN A 427 9.44 -16.32 -44.16
N GLU A 428 9.78 -15.20 -43.53
CA GLU A 428 10.84 -14.28 -44.00
C GLU A 428 12.25 -14.87 -43.93
N LYS A 429 12.52 -15.83 -43.03
CA LYS A 429 13.81 -16.54 -42.98
C LYS A 429 13.96 -17.64 -44.06
N LYS A 430 12.89 -17.93 -44.80
CA LYS A 430 12.85 -18.98 -45.84
C LYS A 430 12.64 -18.43 -47.26
N ALA A 431 12.46 -17.12 -47.40
CA ALA A 431 12.56 -16.40 -48.67
C ALA A 431 13.95 -15.75 -48.75
#